data_AF-A0A1M6JEN5-F1
#
_entry.id   AF-A0A1M6JEN5-F1
#
_cell.length_a   1.000
_cell.length_b   1.000
_cell.length_c   1.000
_cell.angle_alpha   90.00
_cell.angle_beta   90.00
_cell.angle_gamma   90.00
#
_symmetry.space_group_name_H-M   'P 1'
#
loop_
_entity.id
_entity.type
_entity.pdbx_description
1 polymer ?
#
loop_
_entity_poly.entity_id
_entity_poly.type
_entity_poly.pdbx_seq_one_letter_code
_entity_poly.pdbx_strand_id
1 'polypeptide(L)'
;MNNTEKGKQMLEEVALRYAEGHGLRPTVEWVDQGYEWLLRLNTDEHTVRVGFSIDEIEFFVDGSAEENRDTKMKIRNAFASLSM
;
A
#
# COMPACT_ATOMS: atom_id res chain seq x y z
N MET A 1 -8.57 -15.89 -7.81
CA MET A 1 -8.28 -14.51 -7.34
C MET A 1 -8.38 -13.60 -8.54
N ASN A 2 -9.15 -12.51 -8.47
CA ASN A 2 -9.20 -11.50 -9.54
C ASN A 2 -7.94 -10.60 -9.47
N ASN A 3 -7.70 -9.79 -10.50
CA ASN A 3 -6.51 -8.92 -10.55
C ASN A 3 -6.50 -7.92 -9.39
N THR A 4 -7.66 -7.39 -8.98
CA THR A 4 -7.78 -6.47 -7.84
C THR A 4 -7.27 -7.09 -6.53
N GLU A 5 -7.72 -8.29 -6.19
CA GLU A 5 -7.28 -8.97 -4.95
C GLU A 5 -5.81 -9.38 -5.00
N LYS A 6 -5.30 -9.75 -6.18
CA LYS A 6 -3.87 -10.00 -6.38
C LYS A 6 -3.03 -8.74 -6.20
N GLY A 7 -3.48 -7.62 -6.79
CA GLY A 7 -2.84 -6.32 -6.66
C GLY A 7 -2.79 -5.85 -5.21
N LYS A 8 -3.90 -5.97 -4.48
CA LYS A 8 -3.96 -5.66 -3.04
C LYS A 8 -2.94 -6.45 -2.24
N GLN A 9 -2.82 -7.76 -2.46
CA GLN A 9 -1.81 -8.58 -1.79
C GLN A 9 -0.38 -8.13 -2.12
N MET A 10 -0.09 -7.84 -3.38
CA MET A 10 1.23 -7.38 -3.79
C MET A 10 1.58 -5.99 -3.20
N LEU A 11 0.61 -5.08 -3.14
CA LEU A 11 0.76 -3.76 -2.54
C LEU A 11 0.93 -3.84 -1.02
N GLU A 12 0.18 -4.73 -0.36
CA GLU A 12 0.32 -5.04 1.05
C GLU A 12 1.73 -5.55 1.36
N GLU A 13 2.26 -6.50 0.60
CA GLU A 13 3.63 -6.99 0.79
C GLU A 13 4.67 -5.87 0.66
N VAL A 14 4.50 -4.96 -0.30
CA VAL A 14 5.39 -3.80 -0.46
C VAL A 14 5.30 -2.87 0.76
N ALA A 15 4.08 -2.56 1.23
CA ALA A 15 3.89 -1.71 2.39
C ALA A 15 4.45 -2.34 3.67
N LEU A 16 4.28 -3.66 3.86
CA LEU A 16 4.85 -4.40 4.99
C LEU A 16 6.37 -4.38 4.99
N ARG A 17 7.03 -4.49 3.82
CA ARG A 17 8.49 -4.36 3.72
C ARG A 17 8.97 -2.96 4.11
N TYR A 18 8.23 -1.91 3.73
CA TYR A 18 8.54 -0.56 4.19
C TYR A 18 8.33 -0.41 5.70
N ALA A 19 7.24 -0.96 6.26
CA ALA A 19 7.01 -0.95 7.69
C ALA A 19 8.13 -1.66 8.47
N GLU A 20 8.56 -2.84 8.01
CA GLU A 20 9.67 -3.60 8.59
C GLU A 20 10.99 -2.80 8.57
N GLY A 21 11.26 -2.09 7.46
CA GLY A 21 12.42 -1.20 7.35
C GLY A 21 12.43 -0.04 8.36
N HIS A 22 11.27 0.33 8.90
CA HIS A 22 11.11 1.29 9.99
C HIS A 22 10.97 0.64 11.38
N GLY A 23 11.12 -0.69 11.49
CA GLY A 23 10.96 -1.44 12.74
C GLY A 23 9.51 -1.63 13.19
N LEU A 24 8.54 -1.35 12.32
CA LEU A 24 7.12 -1.43 12.62
C LEU A 24 6.56 -2.81 12.30
N ARG A 25 5.56 -3.25 13.08
CA ARG A 25 4.79 -4.48 12.84
C ARG A 25 3.29 -4.17 12.81
N PRO A 26 2.80 -3.54 11.74
CA PRO A 26 1.42 -3.11 11.67
C PRO A 26 0.46 -4.26 11.37
N THR A 27 -0.77 -4.10 11.83
CA THR A 27 -1.94 -4.80 11.28
C THR A 27 -2.36 -4.12 9.98
N VAL A 28 -2.80 -4.90 9.00
CA VAL A 28 -3.22 -4.40 7.69
C VAL A 28 -4.73 -4.49 7.54
N GLU A 29 -5.34 -3.44 7.01
CA GLU A 29 -6.76 -3.36 6.67
C GLU A 29 -6.93 -2.70 5.30
N TRP A 30 -7.77 -3.27 4.45
CA TRP A 30 -8.25 -2.64 3.22
C TRP A 30 -9.67 -2.13 3.42
N VAL A 31 -9.90 -0.84 3.17
CA VAL A 31 -11.21 -0.21 3.30
C VAL A 31 -11.69 0.26 1.92
N ASP A 32 -12.86 -0.21 1.50
CA ASP A 32 -13.53 0.29 0.30
C ASP A 32 -14.10 1.69 0.57
N GLN A 33 -13.76 2.67 -0.25
CA GLN A 33 -14.29 4.04 -0.20
C GLN A 33 -15.31 4.32 -1.32
N GLY A 34 -15.71 3.29 -2.08
CA GLY A 34 -16.66 3.34 -3.18
C GLY A 34 -16.03 3.60 -4.55
N TYR A 35 -15.05 4.51 -4.63
CA TYR A 35 -14.32 4.84 -5.87
C TYR A 35 -12.81 4.57 -5.78
N GLU A 36 -12.31 4.30 -4.58
CA GLU A 36 -10.92 3.96 -4.30
C GLU A 36 -10.85 2.95 -3.14
N TRP A 37 -9.70 2.31 -3.01
CA TRP A 37 -9.37 1.43 -1.89
C TRP A 37 -8.31 2.07 -1.01
N LEU A 38 -8.56 2.11 0.29
CA LEU A 38 -7.63 2.63 1.28
C LEU A 38 -6.90 1.48 1.98
N LEU A 39 -5.59 1.39 1.80
CA LEU A 39 -4.72 0.54 2.60
C LEU A 39 -4.38 1.26 3.91
N ARG A 40 -4.73 0.64 5.04
CA ARG A 40 -4.39 1.11 6.37
C ARG A 40 -3.42 0.16 7.05
N LEU A 41 -2.31 0.69 7.54
CA LEU A 41 -1.36 -0.03 8.39
C LEU A 41 -1.39 0.61 9.79
N ASN A 42 -1.82 -0.15 10.80
CA ASN A 42 -1.97 0.35 12.16
C ASN A 42 -0.99 -0.37 13.10
N THR A 43 -0.20 0.41 13.84
CA THR A 43 0.51 -0.02 15.05
C THR A 43 -0.10 0.67 16.27
N ASP A 44 0.39 0.37 17.48
CA ASP A 44 -0.04 1.04 18.70
C ASP A 44 0.23 2.56 18.69
N GLU A 45 1.25 2.99 17.94
CA GLU A 45 1.74 4.37 17.93
C GLU A 45 1.43 5.12 16.62
N HIS A 46 1.18 4.39 15.52
CA HIS A 46 1.10 4.98 14.20
C HIS A 46 -0.05 4.40 13.36
N THR A 47 -0.60 5.24 12.49
CA THR A 47 -1.52 4.81 11.44
C THR A 47 -1.05 5.38 10.11
N VAL A 48 -0.60 4.51 9.21
CA VAL A 48 -0.26 4.85 7.82
C VAL A 48 -1.48 4.56 6.95
N ARG A 49 -1.78 5.48 6.03
CA ARG A 49 -2.91 5.38 5.10
C ARG A 49 -2.42 5.63 3.68
N VAL A 50 -2.76 4.74 2.76
CA VAL A 50 -2.40 4.87 1.33
C VAL A 50 -3.62 4.54 0.48
N GLY A 51 -4.16 5.53 -0.24
CA GLY A 51 -5.28 5.31 -1.17
C GLY A 51 -4.79 4.78 -2.51
N PHE A 52 -5.58 3.96 -3.17
CA PHE A 52 -5.32 3.43 -4.52
C PHE A 52 -6.63 3.37 -5.32
N SER A 53 -6.59 3.83 -6.57
CA SER A 53 -7.65 3.55 -7.53
C SER A 53 -7.67 2.07 -7.92
N ILE A 54 -8.79 1.59 -8.46
CA ILE A 54 -8.91 0.20 -8.95
C ILE A 54 -7.87 -0.07 -10.04
N ASP A 55 -7.71 0.87 -10.97
CA ASP A 55 -6.74 0.78 -12.07
C ASP A 55 -5.30 0.67 -11.55
N GLU A 56 -4.89 1.49 -10.57
CA GLU A 56 -3.57 1.39 -9.93
C GLU A 56 -3.32 -0.01 -9.35
N ILE A 57 -4.34 -0.62 -8.71
CA ILE A 57 -4.23 -1.95 -8.11
C ILE A 57 -4.09 -3.02 -9.19
N GLU A 58 -4.89 -2.94 -10.24
CA GLU A 58 -4.89 -3.94 -11.31
C GLU A 58 -3.62 -3.86 -12.17
N PHE A 59 -3.20 -2.65 -12.55
CA PHE A 59 -1.97 -2.44 -13.31
C PHE A 59 -0.71 -2.81 -12.53
N PHE A 60 -0.75 -2.75 -11.19
CA PHE A 60 0.36 -3.21 -10.36
C PHE A 60 0.71 -4.70 -10.60
N VAL A 61 -0.31 -5.50 -10.94
CA VAL A 61 -0.16 -6.92 -11.27
C VAL A 61 0.49 -7.13 -12.63
N ASP A 62 0.13 -6.30 -13.61
CA ASP A 62 0.57 -6.43 -15.00
C ASP A 62 2.04 -6.03 -15.21
N GLY A 63 2.63 -5.35 -14.24
CA GLY A 63 4.08 -5.22 -14.14
C GLY A 63 4.69 -4.12 -15.01
N SER A 64 3.90 -3.11 -15.41
CA SER A 64 4.46 -1.91 -16.05
C SER A 64 5.43 -1.25 -15.06
N ALA A 65 6.71 -1.12 -15.45
CA ALA A 65 7.76 -0.70 -14.53
C ALA A 65 7.56 0.76 -14.05
N GLU A 66 6.96 1.60 -14.88
CA GLU A 66 6.69 3.02 -14.59
C GLU A 66 5.57 3.18 -13.55
N GLU A 67 4.40 2.56 -13.72
CA GLU A 67 3.30 2.69 -12.75
C GLU A 67 3.64 2.01 -11.41
N ASN A 68 4.36 0.90 -11.46
CA ASN A 68 4.89 0.26 -10.26
C ASN A 68 5.86 1.15 -9.49
N ARG A 69 6.61 2.00 -10.18
CA ARG A 69 7.55 2.93 -9.52
C ARG A 69 6.80 4.01 -8.77
N ASP A 70 5.82 4.65 -9.40
CA ASP A 70 5.04 5.73 -8.78
C ASP A 70 4.24 5.20 -7.60
N THR A 71 3.62 4.03 -7.76
CA THR A 71 2.88 3.35 -6.69
C THR A 71 3.77 2.98 -5.51
N LYS A 72 4.98 2.46 -5.75
CA LYS A 72 5.97 2.19 -4.69
C LYS A 72 6.45 3.48 -4.01
N MET A 73 6.65 4.56 -4.77
CA MET A 73 7.04 5.86 -4.21
C MET A 73 5.92 6.44 -3.32
N LYS A 74 4.66 6.28 -3.71
CA LYS A 74 3.48 6.67 -2.90
C LYS A 74 3.51 5.97 -1.54
N ILE A 75 3.71 4.65 -1.53
CA ILE A 75 3.86 3.87 -0.29
C ILE A 75 5.05 4.39 0.53
N ARG A 76 6.23 4.50 -0.07
CA ARG A 76 7.44 5.00 0.61
C ARG A 76 7.21 6.36 1.27
N ASN A 77 6.58 7.30 0.57
CA ASN A 77 6.34 8.65 1.07
C ASN A 77 5.37 8.65 2.26
N ALA A 78 4.41 7.71 2.29
CA ALA A 78 3.52 7.54 3.43
C ALA A 78 4.30 7.14 4.70
N PHE A 79 5.32 6.27 4.57
CA PHE A 79 6.21 5.91 5.69
C PHE A 79 7.24 6.98 6.03
N ALA A 80 7.71 7.77 5.05
CA ALA A 80 8.63 8.87 5.31
C ALA A 80 8.04 9.94 6.26
N SER A 81 6.70 10.07 6.29
CA SER A 81 6.01 10.95 7.23
C SER A 81 6.04 10.49 8.69
N LEU A 82 6.44 9.23 8.96
CA LEU A 82 6.56 8.67 10.31
C LEU A 82 7.91 8.98 10.97
N SER A 83 8.89 9.45 10.21
CA SER A 83 10.20 9.82 10.75
C SER A 83 10.17 11.24 11.30
N MET A 84 9.80 11.41 12.58
CA MET A 84 10.13 12.56 13.42
C MET A 84 10.52 12.12 14.82
#